data_AF-A0A8H6Y0D5-F1
#
_entry.id   AF-A0A8H6Y0D5-F1
#
_cell.length_a   1.000
_cell.length_b   1.000
_cell.length_c   1.000
_cell.angle_alpha   90.00
_cell.angle_beta   90.00
_cell.angle_gamma   90.00
#
_symmetry.space_group_name_H-M   'P 1'
#
loop_
_entity.id
_entity.type
_entity.pdbx_description
1 polymer ?
#
loop_
_entity_poly.entity_id
_entity_poly.type
_entity_poly.pdbx_seq_one_letter_code
_entity_poly.pdbx_strand_id
1 'polypeptide(L)'
;MSTTTTLQLAAYLRVGAYAIAFFDYLQTLPAEYRLYARQKGPLRLSVACVLFILVRYIGLLSIILGNTGFFYHGFSKESCDRYFWLTPVFKLLLYMVSQAILAIRTYAVSRKSLLVLRVLIGVFIACAVPEFISTFYQRVPFRTNGGCTSGNPPGVKIASLYYVGGLVYDVVTMVLTSAYLWKFSNASRTSLSQLMRMMLEDGIMYFIALCAMNIVNIIFFQSSNTALQPSASTLGMEVTMIFSARFILNLSEHASRDGISGERTHSSGTPAHHARNGGNTNLNTISGADENGIVVRVMKNVITMNDMGDRDDDTESRTKGSAHGQWSANEMA
;
A
#
# COMPACT_ATOMS: atom_id res chain seq x y z
N MET A 1 14.86 20.90 -31.93
CA MET A 1 15.66 20.63 -30.72
C MET A 1 16.76 19.65 -31.13
N SER A 2 18.04 19.96 -30.90
CA SER A 2 19.13 19.07 -31.29
C SER A 2 19.15 17.82 -30.41
N THR A 3 19.58 16.68 -30.97
CA THR A 3 19.61 15.38 -30.31
C THR A 3 20.42 15.39 -29.00
N THR A 4 21.47 16.20 -28.95
CA THR A 4 22.32 16.42 -27.77
C THR A 4 21.55 17.08 -26.62
N THR A 5 20.76 18.13 -26.91
CA THR A 5 19.97 18.83 -25.89
C THR A 5 18.89 17.92 -25.30
N THR A 6 18.30 17.04 -26.11
CA THR A 6 17.28 16.10 -25.64
C THR A 6 17.87 15.02 -24.73
N LEU A 7 19.10 14.56 -25.00
CA LEU A 7 19.80 13.60 -24.16
C LEU A 7 20.24 14.22 -22.82
N GLN A 8 20.69 15.48 -22.83
CA GLN A 8 21.03 16.22 -21.61
C GLN A 8 19.80 16.43 -20.74
N LEU A 9 18.68 16.85 -21.32
CA LEU A 9 17.41 16.96 -20.59
C LEU A 9 17.00 15.61 -19.99
N ALA A 10 17.10 14.53 -20.77
CA ALA A 10 16.81 13.17 -20.32
C ALA A 10 17.68 12.76 -19.11
N ALA A 11 18.97 13.15 -19.11
CA ALA A 11 19.90 12.90 -18.03
C ALA A 11 19.55 13.71 -16.77
N TYR A 12 19.30 15.02 -16.91
CA TYR A 12 18.93 15.88 -15.77
C TYR A 12 17.64 15.42 -15.10
N LEU A 13 16.63 15.04 -15.88
CA LEU A 13 15.37 14.51 -15.35
C LEU A 13 15.62 13.24 -14.52
N ARG A 14 16.45 12.32 -15.01
CA ARG A 14 16.77 11.08 -14.28
C ARG A 14 17.57 11.36 -13.00
N VAL A 15 18.62 12.16 -13.07
CA VAL A 15 19.44 12.49 -11.88
C VAL A 15 18.60 13.20 -10.82
N GLY A 16 17.76 14.15 -11.23
CA GLY A 16 16.85 14.85 -10.32
C GLY A 16 15.85 13.90 -9.65
N ALA A 17 15.27 12.99 -10.43
CA ALA A 17 14.41 11.93 -9.94
C ALA A 17 15.15 11.10 -8.87
N TYR A 18 16.30 10.51 -9.21
CA TYR A 18 17.07 9.66 -8.31
C TYR A 18 17.49 10.39 -7.03
N ALA A 19 17.83 11.68 -7.12
CA ALA A 19 18.14 12.50 -5.94
C ALA A 19 16.93 12.62 -5.00
N ILE A 20 15.72 12.83 -5.54
CA ILE A 20 14.48 12.87 -4.75
C ILE A 20 14.21 11.49 -4.13
N ALA A 21 14.33 10.40 -4.89
CA ALA A 21 14.13 9.05 -4.38
C ALA A 21 15.14 8.68 -3.29
N PHE A 22 16.40 9.09 -3.43
CA PHE A 22 17.43 8.87 -2.42
C PHE A 22 17.16 9.69 -1.15
N PHE A 23 16.80 10.96 -1.30
CA PHE A 23 16.41 11.80 -0.16
C PHE A 23 15.21 11.22 0.59
N ASP A 24 14.19 10.78 -0.15
CA ASP A 24 13.01 10.11 0.41
C ASP A 24 13.38 8.83 1.17
N TYR A 25 14.27 8.03 0.58
CA TYR A 25 14.76 6.80 1.18
C TYR A 25 15.36 7.09 2.56
N LEU A 26 16.27 8.07 2.66
CA LEU A 26 16.90 8.47 3.92
C LEU A 26 15.88 8.97 4.96
N GLN A 27 14.92 9.79 4.53
CA GLN A 27 13.90 10.35 5.43
C GLN A 27 12.98 9.26 6.00
N THR A 28 12.72 8.21 5.23
CA THR A 28 11.80 7.13 5.61
C THR A 28 12.47 5.99 6.41
N LEU A 29 13.81 5.95 6.48
CA LEU A 29 14.55 4.92 7.24
C LEU A 29 14.12 4.78 8.72
N PRO A 30 13.92 5.86 9.50
CA PRO A 30 13.50 5.72 10.90
C PRO A 30 12.11 5.10 11.03
N ALA A 31 11.20 5.43 10.10
CA ALA A 31 9.85 4.88 10.08
C ALA A 31 9.85 3.41 9.64
N GLU A 32 10.70 3.06 8.67
CA GLU A 32 10.96 1.67 8.26
C GLU A 32 11.49 0.82 9.43
N TYR A 33 12.47 1.33 10.18
CA TYR A 33 12.98 0.64 11.36
C TYR A 33 11.87 0.40 12.40
N ARG A 34 11.02 1.40 12.66
CA ARG A 34 9.85 1.24 13.53
C ARG A 34 8.86 0.21 13.00
N LEU A 35 8.64 0.15 11.68
CA LEU A 35 7.77 -0.85 11.06
C LEU A 35 8.31 -2.27 11.29
N TYR A 36 9.62 -2.49 11.11
CA TYR A 36 10.24 -3.80 11.34
C TYR A 36 10.28 -4.19 12.82
N ALA A 37 10.58 -3.24 13.70
CA ALA A 37 10.61 -3.48 15.15
C ALA A 37 9.24 -3.90 15.73
N ARG A 38 8.14 -3.58 15.04
CA ARG A 38 6.78 -3.94 15.44
C ARG A 38 6.34 -5.34 14.98
N GLN A 39 7.13 -6.02 14.15
CA GLN A 39 6.74 -7.34 13.64
C GLN A 39 6.93 -8.42 14.71
N LYS A 40 6.01 -9.40 14.77
CA LYS A 40 6.03 -10.49 15.76
C LYS A 40 7.21 -11.47 15.57
N GLY A 41 7.96 -11.34 14.47
CA GLY A 41 9.15 -12.13 14.14
C GLY A 41 9.40 -12.15 12.62
N PRO A 42 10.56 -12.67 12.16
CA PRO A 42 10.92 -12.68 10.74
C PRO A 42 10.00 -13.58 9.88
N LEU A 43 9.34 -14.57 10.48
CA LEU A 43 8.44 -15.51 9.82
C LEU A 43 6.95 -15.11 9.88
N ARG A 44 6.59 -14.06 10.63
CA ARG A 44 5.20 -13.60 10.80
C ARG A 44 5.07 -12.11 10.47
N LEU A 45 5.45 -11.77 9.24
CA LEU A 45 5.35 -10.41 8.72
C LEU A 45 3.90 -10.07 8.36
N SER A 46 3.44 -8.89 8.78
CA SER A 46 2.16 -8.35 8.35
C SER A 46 2.12 -8.16 6.82
N VAL A 47 0.94 -8.31 6.21
CA VAL A 47 0.72 -8.04 4.78
C VAL A 47 1.23 -6.66 4.38
N ALA A 48 1.02 -5.65 5.24
CA ALA A 48 1.53 -4.29 5.01
C ALA A 48 3.07 -4.25 4.96
N CYS A 49 3.73 -5.00 5.85
CA CYS A 49 5.20 -5.09 5.88
C CYS A 49 5.73 -5.79 4.62
N VAL A 50 5.09 -6.88 4.19
CA VAL A 50 5.48 -7.59 2.96
C VAL A 50 5.34 -6.67 1.74
N LEU A 51 4.20 -5.99 1.58
CA LEU A 51 3.98 -5.06 0.47
C LEU A 51 4.95 -3.87 0.50
N PHE A 52 5.31 -3.39 1.70
CA PHE A 52 6.32 -2.34 1.87
C PHE A 52 7.70 -2.80 1.40
N ILE A 53 8.14 -3.99 1.82
CA ILE A 53 9.41 -4.59 1.39
C ILE A 53 9.40 -4.73 -0.14
N LEU A 54 8.33 -5.32 -0.70
CA LEU A 54 8.22 -5.51 -2.14
C LEU A 54 8.32 -4.18 -2.90
N VAL A 55 7.50 -3.18 -2.56
CA VAL A 55 7.50 -1.92 -3.31
C VAL A 55 8.83 -1.16 -3.16
N ARG A 56 9.46 -1.20 -1.98
CA ARG A 56 10.70 -0.49 -1.71
C ARG A 56 11.88 -1.13 -2.41
N TYR A 57 12.07 -2.43 -2.29
CA TYR A 57 13.24 -3.10 -2.88
C TYR A 57 13.10 -3.34 -4.38
N ILE A 58 11.89 -3.61 -4.89
CA ILE A 58 11.65 -3.64 -6.35
C ILE A 58 11.87 -2.25 -6.94
N GLY A 59 11.44 -1.18 -6.25
CA GLY A 59 11.67 0.20 -6.66
C GLY A 59 13.16 0.57 -6.70
N LEU A 60 13.92 0.26 -5.65
CA LEU A 60 15.38 0.45 -5.62
C LEU A 60 16.08 -0.30 -6.75
N LEU A 61 15.71 -1.55 -6.98
CA LEU A 61 16.30 -2.35 -8.06
C LEU A 61 15.94 -1.76 -9.43
N SER A 62 14.70 -1.27 -9.61
CA SER A 62 14.30 -0.55 -10.83
C SER A 62 15.14 0.71 -11.07
N ILE A 63 15.47 1.46 -10.01
CA ILE A 63 16.36 2.63 -10.06
C ILE A 63 17.77 2.23 -10.48
N ILE A 64 18.35 1.19 -9.87
CA ILE A 64 19.70 0.71 -10.18
C ILE A 64 19.78 0.24 -11.63
N LEU A 65 18.78 -0.54 -12.07
CA LEU A 65 18.70 -1.03 -13.44
C LEU A 65 18.49 0.12 -14.44
N GLY A 66 17.62 1.08 -14.14
CA GLY A 66 17.42 2.27 -14.97
C GLY A 66 18.68 3.12 -15.12
N ASN A 67 19.41 3.34 -14.01
CA ASN A 67 20.69 4.05 -14.00
C ASN A 67 21.75 3.34 -14.83
N THR A 68 21.91 2.05 -14.60
CA THR A 68 22.92 1.24 -15.28
C THR A 68 22.62 1.18 -16.77
N GLY A 69 21.37 0.95 -17.18
CA GLY A 69 20.97 1.00 -18.59
C GLY A 69 21.28 2.32 -19.29
N PHE A 70 21.16 3.45 -18.59
CA PHE A 70 21.36 4.78 -19.20
C PHE A 70 22.81 5.30 -19.13
N PHE A 71 23.49 5.19 -17.98
CA PHE A 71 24.81 5.78 -17.74
C PHE A 71 25.98 4.82 -17.98
N TYR A 72 25.76 3.50 -18.00
CA TYR A 72 26.83 2.56 -18.32
C TYR A 72 27.00 2.46 -19.84
N HIS A 73 28.19 2.78 -20.34
CA HIS A 73 28.48 2.84 -21.77
C HIS A 73 29.18 1.58 -22.34
N GLY A 74 29.33 0.52 -21.53
CA GLY A 74 30.07 -0.69 -21.90
C GLY A 74 29.22 -1.85 -22.44
N PHE A 75 27.94 -1.65 -22.78
CA PHE A 75 27.12 -2.76 -23.25
C PHE A 75 27.54 -3.25 -24.64
N SER A 76 27.87 -4.55 -24.73
CA SER A 76 27.93 -5.28 -26.00
C SER A 76 26.50 -5.51 -26.54
N LYS A 77 26.39 -5.91 -27.81
CA LYS A 77 25.09 -6.24 -28.43
C LYS A 77 24.38 -7.36 -27.66
N GLU A 78 25.09 -8.46 -27.41
CA GLU A 78 24.59 -9.65 -26.71
C GLU A 78 24.20 -9.35 -25.26
N SER A 79 25.00 -8.55 -24.55
CA SER A 79 24.67 -8.15 -23.18
C SER A 79 23.43 -7.27 -23.14
N CYS A 80 23.25 -6.38 -24.12
CA CYS A 80 22.06 -5.54 -24.21
C CYS A 80 20.79 -6.35 -24.51
N ASP A 81 20.87 -7.35 -25.38
CA ASP A 81 19.75 -8.26 -25.72
C ASP A 81 19.26 -9.07 -24.50
N ARG A 82 20.09 -9.25 -23.47
CA ARG A 82 19.66 -9.84 -22.19
C ARG A 82 19.19 -8.77 -21.20
N TYR A 83 19.88 -7.64 -21.17
CA TYR A 83 19.67 -6.58 -20.18
C TYR A 83 18.38 -5.79 -20.41
N PHE A 84 17.97 -5.57 -21.66
CA PHE A 84 16.85 -4.68 -21.97
C PHE A 84 15.49 -5.14 -21.41
N TRP A 85 15.37 -6.41 -21.00
CA TRP A 85 14.18 -6.94 -20.32
C TRP A 85 14.09 -6.59 -18.84
N LEU A 86 15.22 -6.29 -18.18
CA LEU A 86 15.25 -6.11 -16.73
C LEU A 86 14.43 -4.89 -16.30
N THR A 87 14.72 -3.70 -16.85
CA THR A 87 13.99 -2.48 -16.50
C THR A 87 12.46 -2.61 -16.69
N PRO A 88 11.93 -3.09 -17.83
CA PRO A 88 10.48 -3.21 -18.00
C PRO A 88 9.83 -4.28 -17.11
N VAL A 89 10.52 -5.38 -16.81
CA VAL A 89 10.01 -6.42 -15.89
C VAL A 89 9.89 -5.87 -14.46
N PHE A 90 10.95 -5.25 -13.94
CA PHE A 90 10.93 -4.68 -12.60
C PHE A 90 9.96 -3.50 -12.46
N LYS A 91 9.81 -2.69 -13.53
CA LYS A 91 8.75 -1.69 -13.63
C LYS A 91 7.36 -2.32 -13.48
N LEU A 92 7.07 -3.38 -14.25
CA LEU A 92 5.79 -4.06 -14.19
C LEU A 92 5.50 -4.59 -12.78
N LEU A 93 6.48 -5.26 -12.16
CA LEU A 93 6.37 -5.76 -10.79
C LEU A 93 6.09 -4.65 -9.79
N LEU A 94 6.79 -3.51 -9.88
CA LEU A 94 6.60 -2.37 -9.00
C LEU A 94 5.16 -1.84 -9.07
N TYR A 95 4.63 -1.70 -10.29
CA TYR A 95 3.25 -1.25 -10.51
C TYR A 95 2.22 -2.26 -9.99
N MET A 96 2.42 -3.56 -10.22
CA MET A 96 1.50 -4.59 -9.70
C MET A 96 1.41 -4.56 -8.17
N VAL A 97 2.54 -4.38 -7.49
CA VAL A 97 2.57 -4.23 -6.03
C VAL A 97 1.87 -2.93 -5.60
N SER A 98 2.10 -1.82 -6.32
CA SER A 98 1.43 -0.54 -6.03
C SER A 98 -0.09 -0.61 -6.21
N GLN A 99 -0.57 -1.22 -7.29
CA GLN A 99 -2.00 -1.44 -7.52
C GLN A 99 -2.61 -2.31 -6.42
N ALA A 100 -1.93 -3.36 -5.97
CA ALA A 100 -2.38 -4.17 -4.84
C ALA A 100 -2.51 -3.35 -3.54
N ILE A 101 -1.55 -2.44 -3.26
CA ILE A 101 -1.61 -1.53 -2.10
C ILE A 101 -2.85 -0.63 -2.18
N LEU A 102 -3.12 -0.03 -3.35
CA LEU A 102 -4.31 0.79 -3.58
C LEU A 102 -5.62 -0.01 -3.48
N ALA A 103 -5.64 -1.26 -3.96
CA ALA A 103 -6.79 -2.16 -3.84
C ALA A 103 -7.11 -2.45 -2.37
N ILE A 104 -6.09 -2.85 -1.60
CA ILE A 104 -6.24 -3.21 -0.17
C ILE A 104 -6.74 -1.99 0.62
N ARG A 105 -6.18 -0.81 0.34
CA ARG A 105 -6.66 0.45 0.92
C ARG A 105 -8.13 0.68 0.61
N THR A 106 -8.51 0.61 -0.66
CA THR A 106 -9.89 0.86 -1.11
C THR A 106 -10.85 -0.13 -0.46
N TYR A 107 -10.46 -1.39 -0.34
CA TYR A 107 -11.22 -2.44 0.33
C TYR A 107 -11.39 -2.19 1.85
N ALA A 108 -10.34 -1.70 2.51
CA ALA A 108 -10.41 -1.34 3.93
C ALA A 108 -11.36 -0.16 4.17
N VAL A 109 -11.28 0.91 3.36
CA VAL A 109 -12.17 2.09 3.45
C VAL A 109 -13.62 1.72 3.17
N SER A 110 -13.86 0.78 2.27
CA SER A 110 -15.20 0.29 1.93
C SER A 110 -15.80 -0.71 2.92
N ARG A 111 -15.28 -0.74 4.16
CA ARG A 111 -15.70 -1.63 5.26
C ARG A 111 -15.76 -3.10 4.84
N LYS A 112 -14.80 -3.54 4.02
CA LYS A 112 -14.70 -4.91 3.50
C LYS A 112 -15.92 -5.38 2.70
N SER A 113 -16.55 -4.48 1.94
CA SER A 113 -17.65 -4.86 1.05
C SER A 113 -17.15 -5.82 -0.03
N LEU A 114 -17.71 -7.04 -0.07
CA LEU A 114 -17.36 -8.05 -1.08
C LEU A 114 -17.67 -7.58 -2.50
N LEU A 115 -18.65 -6.69 -2.69
CA LEU A 115 -18.93 -6.08 -3.98
C LEU A 115 -17.73 -5.24 -4.44
N VAL A 116 -17.18 -4.39 -3.56
CA VAL A 116 -16.00 -3.59 -3.89
C VAL A 116 -14.80 -4.46 -4.18
N LEU A 117 -14.60 -5.55 -3.42
CA LEU A 117 -13.53 -6.51 -3.72
C LEU A 117 -13.66 -7.11 -5.12
N ARG A 118 -14.87 -7.55 -5.52
CA ARG A 118 -15.12 -8.09 -6.86
C ARG A 118 -14.85 -7.05 -7.94
N VAL A 119 -15.28 -5.81 -7.74
CA VAL A 119 -15.01 -4.69 -8.66
C VAL A 119 -13.51 -4.43 -8.77
N LEU A 120 -12.79 -4.36 -7.66
CA LEU A 120 -11.34 -4.13 -7.63
C LEU A 120 -10.57 -5.24 -8.35
N ILE A 121 -10.94 -6.51 -8.14
CA ILE A 121 -10.34 -7.65 -8.84
C ILE A 121 -10.63 -7.56 -10.35
N GLY A 122 -11.87 -7.28 -10.73
CA GLY A 122 -12.25 -7.14 -12.13
C GLY A 122 -11.48 -6.03 -12.84
N VAL A 123 -11.37 -4.86 -12.20
CA VAL A 123 -10.63 -3.71 -12.74
C VAL A 123 -9.11 -3.98 -12.77
N PHE A 124 -8.58 -4.65 -11.75
CA PHE A 124 -7.18 -5.08 -11.73
C PHE A 124 -6.86 -5.99 -12.92
N ILE A 125 -7.68 -7.03 -13.17
CA ILE A 125 -7.48 -7.92 -14.33
C ILE A 125 -7.62 -7.15 -15.65
N ALA A 126 -8.63 -6.29 -15.76
CA ALA A 126 -8.88 -5.50 -16.97
C ALA A 126 -7.74 -4.53 -17.32
N CYS A 127 -7.02 -4.00 -16.31
CA CYS A 127 -5.87 -3.11 -16.52
C CYS A 127 -4.56 -3.89 -16.67
N ALA A 128 -4.36 -4.94 -15.86
CA ALA A 128 -3.15 -5.72 -15.84
C ALA A 128 -2.90 -6.43 -17.18
N VAL A 129 -3.93 -6.99 -17.84
CA VAL A 129 -3.74 -7.69 -19.12
C VAL A 129 -3.13 -6.78 -20.21
N PRO A 130 -3.69 -5.60 -20.51
CA PRO A 130 -3.05 -4.61 -21.38
C PRO A 130 -1.65 -4.17 -20.92
N GLU A 131 -1.41 -4.04 -19.62
CA GLU A 131 -0.09 -3.67 -19.07
C GLU A 131 0.96 -4.76 -19.31
N PHE A 132 0.60 -6.02 -19.12
CA PHE A 132 1.46 -7.16 -19.46
C PHE A 132 1.75 -7.20 -20.96
N ILE A 133 0.72 -7.10 -21.80
CA ILE A 133 0.89 -7.10 -23.26
C ILE A 133 1.80 -5.95 -23.69
N SER A 134 1.52 -4.73 -23.25
CA SER A 134 2.33 -3.55 -23.59
C SER A 134 3.77 -3.62 -23.06
N THR A 135 4.02 -4.39 -22.00
CA THR A 135 5.37 -4.59 -21.46
C THR A 135 6.22 -5.52 -22.33
N PHE A 136 5.62 -6.60 -22.84
CA PHE A 136 6.35 -7.67 -23.55
C PHE A 136 6.19 -7.68 -25.07
N TYR A 137 5.10 -7.12 -25.59
CA TYR A 137 4.79 -7.16 -27.02
C TYR A 137 5.66 -6.17 -27.81
N GLN A 138 6.32 -6.67 -28.87
CA GLN A 138 7.16 -5.89 -29.79
C GLN A 138 8.15 -4.95 -29.06
N ARG A 139 8.79 -5.47 -28.02
CA ARG A 139 9.87 -4.78 -27.32
C ARG A 139 11.19 -5.00 -28.06
N VAL A 140 11.95 -3.93 -28.28
CA VAL A 140 13.26 -4.00 -28.96
C VAL A 140 14.36 -3.36 -28.09
N PRO A 141 15.59 -3.93 -28.11
CA PRO A 141 16.74 -3.33 -27.45
C PRO A 141 17.15 -2.06 -28.18
N PHE A 142 17.34 -0.97 -27.43
CA PHE A 142 17.76 0.32 -27.96
C PHE A 142 19.09 0.72 -27.33
N ARG A 143 20.15 0.70 -28.14
CA ARG A 143 21.52 1.04 -27.73
C ARG A 143 21.85 2.46 -28.14
N THR A 144 22.14 3.33 -27.18
CA THR A 144 22.50 4.73 -27.42
C THR A 144 23.79 5.06 -26.72
N ASN A 145 24.81 5.51 -27.47
CA ASN A 145 26.13 5.87 -26.93
C ASN A 145 26.75 4.78 -26.04
N GLY A 146 26.49 3.49 -26.31
CA GLY A 146 26.98 2.38 -25.48
C GLY A 146 26.10 2.01 -24.28
N GLY A 147 25.08 2.81 -23.95
CA GLY A 147 24.01 2.46 -23.01
C GLY A 147 22.98 1.50 -23.62
N CYS A 148 22.20 0.83 -22.78
CA CYS A 148 21.19 -0.14 -23.17
C CYS A 148 19.84 0.16 -22.52
N THR A 149 18.82 0.39 -23.35
CA THR A 149 17.46 0.69 -22.91
C THR A 149 16.44 -0.13 -23.70
N SER A 150 15.20 -0.11 -23.23
CA SER A 150 14.10 -0.90 -23.82
C SER A 150 13.09 0.04 -24.47
N GLY A 151 12.78 -0.19 -25.74
CA GLY A 151 11.87 0.65 -26.53
C GLY A 151 10.88 -0.15 -27.36
N ASN A 152 10.06 0.58 -28.13
CA ASN A 152 9.21 0.03 -29.18
C ASN A 152 9.77 0.42 -30.57
N PRO A 153 9.50 -0.38 -31.61
CA PRO A 153 9.86 -0.02 -32.98
C PRO A 153 9.13 1.27 -33.43
N PRO A 154 9.68 1.99 -34.43
CA PRO A 154 9.07 3.21 -34.95
C PRO A 154 7.63 2.97 -35.39
N GLY A 155 6.72 3.88 -35.02
CA GLY A 155 5.29 3.79 -35.37
C GLY A 155 4.44 2.95 -34.42
N VAL A 156 5.03 2.15 -33.54
CA VAL A 156 4.31 1.35 -32.53
C VAL A 156 4.34 2.06 -31.19
N LYS A 157 3.19 2.53 -30.71
CA LYS A 157 3.05 3.23 -29.42
C LYS A 157 2.38 2.38 -28.35
N ILE A 158 2.55 1.06 -28.40
CA ILE A 158 1.84 0.14 -27.49
C ILE A 158 2.20 0.37 -26.01
N ALA A 159 3.41 0.85 -25.72
CA ALA A 159 3.81 1.20 -24.36
C ALA A 159 2.99 2.33 -23.72
N SER A 160 2.27 3.16 -24.49
CA SER A 160 1.37 4.17 -23.90
C SER A 160 0.16 3.53 -23.22
N LEU A 161 -0.31 2.35 -23.70
CA LEU A 161 -1.46 1.65 -23.12
C LEU A 161 -1.20 1.25 -21.66
N TYR A 162 0.06 0.95 -21.33
CA TYR A 162 0.49 0.70 -19.95
C TYR A 162 0.06 1.81 -19.00
N TYR A 163 0.33 3.06 -19.37
CA TYR A 163 0.05 4.22 -18.51
C TYR A 163 -1.42 4.62 -18.52
N VAL A 164 -2.14 4.33 -19.61
CA VAL A 164 -3.59 4.46 -19.66
C VAL A 164 -4.25 3.49 -18.68
N GLY A 165 -3.80 2.23 -18.68
CA GLY A 165 -4.25 1.21 -17.72
C GLY A 165 -4.03 1.67 -16.27
N GLY A 166 -2.80 2.09 -15.95
CA GLY A 166 -2.46 2.64 -14.64
C GLY A 166 -3.32 3.84 -14.24
N LEU A 167 -3.52 4.81 -15.14
CA LEU A 167 -4.37 5.98 -14.87
C LEU A 167 -5.83 5.59 -14.60
N VAL A 168 -6.39 4.67 -15.40
CA VAL A 168 -7.76 4.17 -15.20
C VAL A 168 -7.88 3.49 -13.83
N TYR A 169 -6.91 2.64 -13.49
CA TYR A 169 -6.89 1.95 -12.21
C TYR A 169 -6.85 2.92 -11.02
N ASP A 170 -5.93 3.89 -11.08
CA ASP A 170 -5.81 4.94 -10.06
C ASP A 170 -7.15 5.67 -9.91
N VAL A 171 -7.73 6.17 -11.01
CA VAL A 171 -8.96 6.96 -10.97
C VAL A 171 -10.11 6.15 -10.39
N VAL A 172 -10.29 4.89 -10.78
CA VAL A 172 -11.34 4.03 -10.24
C VAL A 172 -11.16 3.81 -8.74
N THR A 173 -9.95 3.47 -8.28
CA THR A 173 -9.69 3.26 -6.85
C THR A 173 -9.91 4.52 -6.02
N MET A 174 -9.56 5.70 -6.55
CA MET A 174 -9.82 6.98 -5.88
C MET A 174 -11.30 7.32 -5.83
N VAL A 175 -12.03 7.16 -6.93
CA VAL A 175 -13.48 7.43 -6.96
C VAL A 175 -14.20 6.52 -5.95
N LEU A 176 -13.86 5.23 -5.91
CA LEU A 176 -14.42 4.30 -4.94
C LEU A 176 -14.07 4.70 -3.50
N THR A 177 -12.80 5.00 -3.22
CA THR A 177 -12.35 5.43 -1.89
C THR A 177 -13.08 6.70 -1.45
N SER A 178 -13.16 7.71 -2.32
CA SER A 178 -13.80 9.00 -2.05
C SER A 178 -15.31 8.85 -1.86
N ALA A 179 -16.00 8.08 -2.70
CA ALA A 179 -17.44 7.88 -2.62
C ALA A 179 -17.84 7.17 -1.31
N TYR A 180 -17.11 6.11 -0.93
CA TYR A 180 -17.35 5.42 0.34
C TYR A 180 -17.07 6.32 1.53
N LEU A 181 -15.97 7.08 1.48
CA LEU A 181 -15.66 7.99 2.56
C LEU A 181 -16.72 9.07 2.72
N TRP A 182 -17.19 9.67 1.62
CA TRP A 182 -18.20 10.71 1.69
C TRP A 182 -19.53 10.19 2.23
N LYS A 183 -19.95 9.00 1.77
CA LYS A 183 -21.14 8.31 2.25
C LYS A 183 -21.09 8.03 3.76
N PHE A 184 -19.93 7.63 4.29
CA PHE A 184 -19.81 7.24 5.70
C PHE A 184 -19.32 8.36 6.63
N SER A 185 -18.70 9.42 6.11
CA SER A 185 -18.26 10.58 6.91
C SER A 185 -19.43 11.36 7.49
N ASN A 186 -20.62 11.31 6.86
CA ASN A 186 -21.80 12.03 7.34
C ASN A 186 -22.62 11.22 8.37
N ALA A 187 -22.38 9.90 8.45
CA ALA A 187 -23.21 8.98 9.23
C ALA A 187 -22.62 8.57 10.58
N SER A 188 -21.35 8.88 10.88
CA SER A 188 -20.66 8.32 12.04
C SER A 188 -19.61 9.28 12.60
N ARG A 189 -19.81 9.82 13.82
CA ARG A 189 -18.82 10.61 14.59
C ARG A 189 -17.88 9.72 15.43
N THR A 190 -17.46 8.56 14.92
CA THR A 190 -16.55 7.64 15.64
C THR A 190 -15.09 7.87 15.25
N SER A 191 -14.14 7.45 16.08
CA SER A 191 -12.69 7.52 15.79
C SER A 191 -12.29 6.96 14.41
N LEU A 192 -13.03 5.96 13.92
CA LEU A 192 -12.91 5.43 12.55
C LEU A 192 -13.12 6.47 11.44
N SER A 193 -14.01 7.46 11.62
CA SER A 193 -14.21 8.53 10.63
C SER A 193 -13.04 9.51 10.61
N GLN A 194 -12.32 9.67 11.72
CA GLN A 194 -11.12 10.51 11.81
C GLN A 194 -9.92 9.85 11.11
N LEU A 195 -9.65 8.57 11.37
CA LEU A 195 -8.61 7.83 10.66
C LEU A 195 -8.86 7.77 9.16
N MET A 196 -10.11 7.50 8.74
CA MET A 196 -10.46 7.48 7.33
C MET A 196 -10.41 8.87 6.65
N ARG A 197 -10.73 9.96 7.38
CA ARG A 197 -10.56 11.34 6.89
C ARG A 197 -9.08 11.72 6.75
N MET A 198 -8.25 11.38 7.74
CA MET A 198 -6.81 11.64 7.69
C MET A 198 -6.13 10.86 6.56
N MET A 199 -6.55 9.61 6.32
CA MET A 199 -6.14 8.84 5.15
C MET A 199 -6.58 9.45 3.81
N LEU A 200 -7.59 10.31 3.79
CA LEU A 200 -8.00 11.06 2.60
C LEU A 200 -7.19 12.35 2.46
N GLU A 201 -6.96 13.06 3.56
CA GLU A 201 -6.21 14.31 3.59
C GLU A 201 -4.77 14.09 3.10
N ASP A 202 -4.11 13.04 3.60
CA ASP A 202 -2.77 12.65 3.11
C ASP A 202 -2.84 11.89 1.78
N GLY A 203 -3.89 11.09 1.59
CA GLY A 203 -3.96 10.16 0.47
C GLY A 203 -4.47 10.73 -0.85
N ILE A 204 -5.14 11.90 -0.85
CA ILE A 204 -5.52 12.62 -2.07
C ILE A 204 -4.28 13.18 -2.75
N MET A 205 -3.34 13.78 -1.99
CA MET A 205 -2.11 14.34 -2.55
C MET A 205 -1.31 13.27 -3.31
N TYR A 206 -1.18 12.09 -2.71
CA TYR A 206 -0.49 10.95 -3.32
C TYR A 206 -1.17 10.47 -4.61
N PHE A 207 -2.50 10.43 -4.63
CA PHE A 207 -3.25 10.05 -5.82
C PHE A 207 -3.14 11.08 -6.95
N ILE A 208 -3.26 12.38 -6.63
CA ILE A 208 -3.10 13.44 -7.61
C ILE A 208 -1.72 13.32 -8.26
N ALA A 209 -0.69 13.04 -7.47
CA ALA A 209 0.67 12.88 -7.98
C ALA A 209 0.82 11.62 -8.86
N LEU A 210 0.22 10.48 -8.49
CA LEU A 210 0.21 9.27 -9.34
C LEU A 210 -0.50 9.51 -10.67
N CYS A 211 -1.68 10.13 -10.65
CA CYS A 211 -2.43 10.49 -11.85
C CYS A 211 -1.65 11.47 -12.73
N ALA A 212 -1.09 12.52 -12.14
CA ALA A 212 -0.28 13.50 -12.84
C ALA A 212 0.92 12.83 -13.53
N MET A 213 1.61 11.91 -12.84
CA MET A 213 2.73 11.18 -13.42
C MET A 213 2.31 10.22 -14.53
N ASN A 214 1.20 9.51 -14.38
CA ASN A 214 0.67 8.68 -15.45
C ASN A 214 0.27 9.51 -16.68
N ILE A 215 -0.33 10.70 -16.49
CA ILE A 215 -0.63 11.66 -17.57
C ILE A 215 0.66 12.15 -18.25
N VAL A 216 1.67 12.56 -17.46
CA VAL A 216 2.98 12.96 -18.00
C VAL A 216 3.57 11.82 -18.83
N ASN A 217 3.54 10.59 -18.34
CA ASN A 217 4.01 9.43 -19.08
C ASN A 217 3.25 9.22 -20.40
N ILE A 218 1.92 9.34 -20.40
CA ILE A 218 1.12 9.26 -21.63
C ILE A 218 1.57 10.31 -22.65
N ILE A 219 1.76 11.56 -22.22
CA ILE A 219 2.21 12.66 -23.09
C ILE A 219 3.59 12.34 -23.71
N PHE A 220 4.55 11.91 -22.88
CA PHE A 220 5.90 11.59 -23.37
C PHE A 220 5.91 10.38 -24.32
N PHE A 221 5.11 9.34 -24.05
CA PHE A 221 5.01 8.17 -24.92
C PHE A 221 4.21 8.42 -26.20
N GLN A 222 3.36 9.45 -26.24
CA GLN A 222 2.73 9.91 -27.48
C GLN A 222 3.63 10.82 -28.31
N SER A 223 4.60 11.49 -27.69
CA SER A 223 5.59 12.35 -28.36
C SER A 223 6.50 11.54 -29.30
N SER A 224 6.95 12.19 -30.38
CA SER A 224 7.91 11.63 -31.34
C SER A 224 9.33 11.51 -30.77
N ASN A 225 9.59 12.10 -29.61
CA ASN A 225 10.91 12.10 -29.00
C ASN A 225 11.13 10.85 -28.12
N THR A 226 11.60 9.77 -28.75
CA THR A 226 11.87 8.49 -28.10
C THR A 226 12.98 8.55 -27.05
N ALA A 227 13.86 9.56 -27.07
CA ALA A 227 14.92 9.72 -26.08
C ALA A 227 14.41 10.13 -24.69
N LEU A 228 13.26 10.83 -24.63
CA LEU A 228 12.68 11.32 -23.38
C LEU A 228 11.72 10.32 -22.73
N GLN A 229 11.18 9.37 -23.48
CA GLN A 229 10.22 8.37 -22.99
C GLN A 229 10.75 7.57 -21.78
N PRO A 230 11.99 7.05 -21.79
CA PRO A 230 12.45 6.27 -20.66
C PRO A 230 12.75 7.15 -19.43
N SER A 231 13.02 8.45 -19.59
CA SER A 231 13.15 9.40 -18.45
C SER A 231 11.81 9.64 -17.77
N ALA A 232 10.75 9.85 -18.54
CA ALA A 232 9.40 9.99 -18.00
C ALA A 232 9.00 8.71 -17.24
N SER A 233 9.25 7.54 -17.83
CA SER A 233 9.00 6.26 -17.17
C SER A 233 9.73 6.14 -15.84
N THR A 234 10.99 6.59 -15.76
CA THR A 234 11.77 6.61 -14.53
C THR A 234 11.10 7.47 -13.45
N LEU A 235 10.73 8.71 -13.79
CA LEU A 235 10.00 9.60 -12.87
C LEU A 235 8.72 8.94 -12.33
N GLY A 236 7.95 8.28 -13.19
CA GLY A 236 6.73 7.58 -12.79
C GLY A 236 6.98 6.43 -11.82
N MET A 237 8.02 5.63 -12.05
CA MET A 237 8.39 4.52 -11.16
C MET A 237 8.79 5.01 -9.78
N GLU A 238 9.59 6.06 -9.71
CA GLU A 238 10.06 6.60 -8.43
C GLU A 238 8.94 7.21 -7.62
N VAL A 239 8.09 8.00 -8.27
CA VAL A 239 6.87 8.54 -7.67
C VAL A 239 6.00 7.40 -7.13
N THR A 240 5.81 6.34 -7.91
CA THR A 240 5.07 5.14 -7.49
C THR A 240 5.68 4.49 -6.25
N MET A 241 7.01 4.30 -6.23
CA MET A 241 7.74 3.74 -5.11
C MET A 241 7.60 4.59 -3.85
N ILE A 242 7.91 5.89 -3.93
CA ILE A 242 7.89 6.83 -2.81
C ILE A 242 6.51 6.88 -2.16
N PHE A 243 5.46 7.08 -2.96
CA PHE A 243 4.11 7.24 -2.41
C PHE A 243 3.56 5.94 -1.85
N SER A 244 3.80 4.81 -2.51
CA SER A 244 3.36 3.51 -1.99
C SER A 244 4.06 3.18 -0.66
N ALA A 245 5.35 3.49 -0.53
CA ALA A 245 6.12 3.29 0.70
C ALA A 245 5.63 4.21 1.83
N ARG A 246 5.52 5.52 1.58
CA ARG A 246 5.03 6.50 2.57
C ARG A 246 3.61 6.20 3.03
N PHE A 247 2.74 5.78 2.11
CA PHE A 247 1.38 5.41 2.44
C PHE A 247 1.34 4.29 3.48
N ILE A 248 2.11 3.21 3.27
CA ILE A 248 2.15 2.09 4.22
C ILE A 248 2.74 2.53 5.57
N LEU A 249 3.82 3.31 5.55
CA LEU A 249 4.47 3.79 6.78
C LEU A 249 3.53 4.67 7.61
N ASN A 250 2.86 5.63 6.98
CA ASN A 250 1.88 6.49 7.63
C ASN A 250 0.76 5.65 8.23
N LEU A 251 0.20 4.70 7.47
CA LEU A 251 -0.87 3.84 7.96
C LEU A 251 -0.44 2.97 9.16
N SER A 252 0.78 2.43 9.13
CA SER A 252 1.34 1.65 10.25
C SER A 252 1.51 2.50 11.53
N GLU A 253 1.97 3.74 11.38
CA GLU A 253 2.16 4.65 12.50
C GLU A 253 0.84 5.06 13.17
N HIS A 254 -0.20 5.33 12.37
CA HIS A 254 -1.53 5.62 12.88
C HIS A 254 -2.14 4.40 13.60
N ALA A 255 -2.06 3.22 13.00
CA ALA A 255 -2.54 1.99 13.62
C ALA A 255 -1.86 1.72 14.99
N SER A 256 -0.60 2.09 15.13
CA SER A 256 0.14 1.95 16.39
C SER A 256 -0.28 2.96 17.45
N ARG A 257 -0.56 4.21 17.05
CA ARG A 257 -1.03 5.27 17.95
C ARG A 257 -2.41 4.95 18.53
N ASP A 258 -3.32 4.45 17.70
CA ASP A 258 -4.67 4.10 18.13
C ASP A 258 -4.68 2.94 19.13
N GLY A 259 -3.79 1.95 18.96
CA GLY A 259 -3.61 0.86 19.94
C GLY A 259 -3.16 1.35 21.31
N ILE A 260 -2.20 2.29 21.36
CA ILE A 260 -1.68 2.85 22.61
C ILE A 260 -2.72 3.73 23.32
N SER A 261 -3.51 4.51 22.57
CA SER A 261 -4.57 5.34 23.15
C SER A 261 -5.71 4.52 23.74
N GLY A 262 -6.04 3.35 23.17
CA GLY A 262 -7.02 2.44 23.76
C GLY A 262 -6.58 1.86 25.12
N GLU A 263 -5.30 1.55 25.27
CA GLU A 263 -4.74 0.89 26.45
C GLU A 263 -4.61 1.83 27.66
N ARG A 264 -4.36 3.13 27.43
CA ARG A 264 -4.30 4.14 28.50
C ARG A 264 -5.65 4.45 29.14
N THR A 265 -6.75 4.14 28.49
CA THR A 265 -8.10 4.35 29.05
C THR A 265 -8.50 3.24 30.03
N HIS A 266 -7.71 2.16 30.15
CA HIS A 266 -8.01 1.01 30.99
C HIS A 266 -7.21 0.95 32.30
N SER A 267 -6.25 1.85 32.53
CA SER A 267 -5.36 1.84 33.72
C SER A 267 -5.66 2.93 34.75
N SER A 268 -6.74 3.71 34.60
CA SER A 268 -7.20 4.66 35.62
C SER A 268 -8.19 4.02 36.60
N GLY A 269 -7.83 2.87 37.18
CA GLY A 269 -8.45 2.35 38.39
C GLY A 269 -7.73 2.97 39.59
N THR A 270 -8.32 4.00 40.18
CA THR A 270 -7.83 4.68 41.39
C THR A 270 -7.53 3.66 42.50
N PRO A 271 -6.35 3.65 43.15
CA PRO A 271 -6.14 2.83 44.32
C PRO A 271 -6.89 3.47 45.49
N ALA A 272 -8.04 2.90 45.87
CA ALA A 272 -8.73 3.27 47.09
C ALA A 272 -7.84 2.87 48.28
N HIS A 273 -7.28 3.88 48.96
CA HIS A 273 -6.59 3.71 50.23
C HIS A 273 -7.54 3.07 51.25
N HIS A 274 -7.13 1.91 51.79
CA HIS A 274 -7.74 1.28 52.95
C HIS A 274 -7.64 2.23 54.17
N ALA A 275 -8.75 2.89 54.50
CA ALA A 275 -8.96 3.47 55.82
C ALA A 275 -9.69 2.43 56.69
N ARG A 276 -8.91 1.80 57.58
CA ARG A 276 -9.36 0.91 58.64
C ARG A 276 -9.97 1.74 59.75
N ASN A 277 -11.28 1.64 59.98
CA ASN A 277 -11.83 1.90 61.31
C ASN A 277 -13.11 1.08 61.55
N GLY A 278 -13.10 0.31 62.64
CA GLY A 278 -14.20 -0.54 63.06
C GLY A 278 -15.25 0.25 63.83
N GLY A 279 -16.52 -0.05 63.55
CA GLY A 279 -17.66 0.48 64.30
C GLY A 279 -18.96 -0.15 63.80
N ASN A 280 -19.58 -0.96 64.65
CA ASN A 280 -20.91 -1.53 64.47
C ASN A 280 -21.96 -0.47 64.14
N THR A 281 -22.89 -0.76 63.22
CA THR A 281 -24.34 -0.53 63.38
C THR A 281 -25.13 -1.12 62.22
N ASN A 282 -26.19 -1.86 62.55
CA ASN A 282 -27.23 -2.30 61.62
C ASN A 282 -28.06 -1.11 61.15
N LEU A 283 -28.39 -1.01 59.86
CA LEU A 283 -29.60 -0.31 59.42
C LEU A 283 -30.01 -0.78 58.01
N ASN A 284 -31.15 -1.48 57.93
CA ASN A 284 -31.96 -1.60 56.72
C ASN A 284 -32.56 -0.23 56.40
N THR A 285 -32.48 0.26 55.15
CA THR A 285 -33.54 1.05 54.49
C THR A 285 -33.28 1.12 52.97
N ILE A 286 -34.39 0.98 52.27
CA ILE A 286 -34.65 0.93 50.83
C ILE A 286 -34.44 2.30 50.17
N SER A 287 -33.96 2.33 48.91
CA SER A 287 -34.54 3.05 47.75
C SER A 287 -33.52 3.71 46.84
N GLY A 288 -33.55 3.33 45.56
CA GLY A 288 -33.45 4.26 44.43
C GLY A 288 -32.05 4.58 43.88
N ALA A 289 -31.63 3.83 42.85
CA ALA A 289 -30.98 4.38 41.66
C ALA A 289 -30.83 3.26 40.63
N ASP A 290 -31.74 3.20 39.66
CA ASP A 290 -31.51 2.44 38.42
C ASP A 290 -30.28 3.06 37.72
N GLU A 291 -29.14 2.36 37.82
CA GLU A 291 -27.98 2.63 36.99
C GLU A 291 -28.36 2.34 35.52
N ASN A 292 -28.61 3.41 34.77
CA ASN A 292 -28.41 3.44 33.33
C ASN A 292 -26.91 3.27 33.02
N GLY A 293 -26.38 2.07 33.27
CA GLY A 293 -25.09 1.64 32.76
C GLY A 293 -25.25 1.38 31.26
N ILE A 294 -24.90 2.38 30.43
CA ILE A 294 -24.71 2.15 29.00
C ILE A 294 -23.56 1.15 28.88
N VAL A 295 -23.90 -0.11 28.66
CA VAL A 295 -22.95 -1.13 28.24
C VAL A 295 -22.55 -0.78 26.81
N VAL A 296 -21.56 0.10 26.66
CA VAL A 296 -20.90 0.34 25.38
C VAL A 296 -20.10 -0.92 25.07
N ARG A 297 -20.77 -1.85 24.38
CA ARG A 297 -20.12 -3.02 23.80
C ARG A 297 -19.19 -2.49 22.69
N VAL A 298 -17.93 -2.21 23.04
CA VAL A 298 -16.92 -1.78 22.07
C VAL A 298 -16.75 -2.90 21.06
N MET A 299 -17.31 -2.67 19.88
CA MET A 299 -17.16 -3.53 18.72
C MET A 299 -15.67 -3.59 18.40
N LYS A 300 -15.08 -4.77 18.56
CA LYS A 300 -13.70 -5.14 18.21
C LYS A 300 -13.51 -5.14 16.68
N ASN A 301 -13.84 -4.02 16.03
CA ASN A 301 -13.89 -3.89 14.56
C ASN A 301 -12.84 -2.92 14.02
N VAL A 302 -11.74 -2.72 14.75
CA VAL A 302 -10.54 -2.07 14.18
C VAL A 302 -9.60 -3.17 13.70
N ILE A 303 -9.96 -3.75 12.56
CA ILE A 303 -9.06 -4.63 11.82
C ILE A 303 -8.04 -3.73 11.13
N THR A 304 -6.90 -3.55 11.77
CA THR A 304 -5.69 -3.01 11.14
C THR A 304 -5.21 -4.00 10.08
N MET A 305 -4.38 -3.58 9.10
CA MET A 305 -3.83 -4.49 8.05
C MET A 305 -3.16 -5.76 8.62
N ASN A 306 -2.82 -5.79 9.91
CA ASN A 306 -2.31 -6.97 10.62
C ASN A 306 -3.35 -8.09 10.78
N ASP A 307 -4.65 -7.78 10.90
CA ASP A 307 -5.73 -8.76 11.06
C ASP A 307 -6.14 -9.45 9.74
N MET A 308 -5.44 -9.17 8.62
CA MET A 308 -5.60 -9.93 7.37
C MET A 308 -4.83 -11.24 7.36
N GLY A 309 -3.78 -11.39 8.19
CA GLY A 309 -2.97 -12.62 8.27
C GLY A 309 -3.41 -13.60 9.35
N ASP A 310 -4.05 -13.14 10.43
CA ASP A 310 -4.39 -13.98 11.60
C ASP A 310 -5.70 -14.78 11.41
N ARG A 311 -6.41 -14.68 10.27
CA ARG A 311 -7.69 -15.40 10.05
C ARG A 311 -7.58 -16.87 9.66
N ASP A 312 -6.42 -17.33 9.20
CA ASP A 312 -6.27 -18.71 8.76
C ASP A 312 -5.96 -19.68 9.93
N ASP A 313 -5.38 -19.21 11.05
CA ASP A 313 -5.05 -20.04 12.22
C ASP A 313 -6.25 -20.27 13.18
N ASP A 314 -7.21 -19.35 13.22
CA ASP A 314 -8.39 -19.44 14.11
C ASP A 314 -9.43 -20.46 13.65
N THR A 315 -9.39 -20.85 12.37
CA THR A 315 -10.34 -21.82 11.82
C THR A 315 -9.94 -23.26 12.17
N GLU A 316 -8.64 -23.55 12.34
CA GLU A 316 -8.17 -24.90 12.65
C GLU A 316 -8.30 -25.24 14.15
N SER A 317 -8.18 -24.23 15.02
CA SER A 317 -8.31 -24.40 16.49
C SER A 317 -9.76 -24.59 16.95
N ARG A 318 -10.76 -24.02 16.23
CA ARG A 318 -12.19 -24.23 16.53
C ARG A 318 -12.71 -25.61 16.12
N THR A 319 -12.12 -26.27 15.12
CA THR A 319 -12.51 -27.63 14.72
C THR A 319 -11.93 -28.73 15.63
N LYS A 320 -10.81 -28.48 16.32
CA LYS A 320 -10.22 -29.47 17.24
C LYS A 320 -10.77 -29.41 18.67
N GLY A 321 -11.42 -28.30 19.07
CA GLY A 321 -11.97 -28.11 20.42
C GLY A 321 -13.42 -28.61 20.64
N SER A 322 -14.13 -29.05 19.60
CA SER A 322 -15.56 -29.41 19.69
C SER A 322 -15.83 -30.93 19.71
N ALA A 323 -14.80 -31.78 19.72
CA ALA A 323 -14.96 -33.24 19.61
C ALA A 323 -14.65 -34.04 20.90
N HIS A 324 -14.42 -33.38 22.04
CA HIS A 324 -14.20 -34.07 23.31
C HIS A 324 -15.02 -33.47 24.44
N GLY A 325 -16.14 -34.12 24.76
CA GLY A 325 -16.79 -33.99 26.06
C GLY A 325 -18.30 -34.07 26.02
N GLN A 326 -18.86 -35.29 25.94
CA GLN A 326 -20.04 -35.71 26.71
C GLN A 326 -20.50 -37.10 26.29
N TRP A 327 -19.99 -38.14 26.95
CA TRP A 327 -20.72 -39.40 27.17
C TRP A 327 -20.39 -39.88 28.57
N SER A 328 -21.26 -39.55 29.52
CA SER A 328 -21.41 -40.24 30.79
C SER A 328 -22.91 -40.33 31.04
N ALA A 329 -23.44 -41.54 30.88
CA ALA A 329 -24.73 -41.93 31.42
C ALA A 329 -24.60 -43.42 31.76
N ASN A 330 -24.41 -43.69 33.04
CA ASN A 330 -24.48 -45.01 33.62
C ASN A 330 -25.89 -45.21 34.19
N GLU A 331 -26.37 -46.45 34.04
CA GLU A 331 -27.27 -47.18 34.95
C GLU A 331 -28.80 -47.14 34.78
N MET A 332 -29.29 -48.34 34.44
CA MET A 332 -30.34 -49.12 35.13
C MET A 332 -31.78 -48.59 35.10
N ALA A 333 -32.58 -49.14 34.19
CA ALA A 333 -33.82 -49.91 34.44
C ALA A 333 -34.49 -50.28 33.12
#